data_AF-A0A522U2V2-F1
#
_entry.id   AF-A0A522U2V2-F1
#
_cell.length_a   1.000
_cell.length_b   1.000
_cell.length_c   1.000
_cell.angle_alpha   90.00
_cell.angle_beta   90.00
_cell.angle_gamma   90.00
#
_symmetry.space_group_name_H-M   'P 1'
#
loop_
_entity.id
_entity.type
_entity.pdbx_description
1 polymer ?
#
loop_
_entity_poly.entity_id
_entity_poly.type
_entity_poly.pdbx_seq_one_letter_code
_entity_poly.pdbx_strand_id
1 'polypeptide(L)'
;MQIEFKLGTQKFLIAAVLMATSLAVGIFVSARANSALKVNIAARTEAARPAKLSVIAVVDYDCKECSQADDYWKTLSALNMDSNGYKTISADIDEGKNLIAKYNITKLPSVIVSGETSKNEDVKTFLQKNGVTAGDAIVLKTRAPYQEIKTGAVRGITQLAEIGDSRCKNCYSPAEHEKILKGMGIYFGEPQKLDYWSGAGKNLAVKYKMKQIPTIVLTGDLAAYDGFANIWKQVGTVEKDGAHIFRNGVASMGVYRDLQTDKIVEPPKQ
;
A
#
# COMPACT_ATOMS: atom_id res chain seq x y z
N MET A 1 -43.12 -76.12 -28.37
CA MET A 1 -42.27 -75.44 -29.37
C MET A 1 -40.91 -75.22 -28.72
N GLN A 2 -39.98 -76.18 -28.89
CA GLN A 2 -38.61 -76.05 -28.40
C GLN A 2 -37.80 -75.32 -29.47
N ILE A 3 -37.40 -74.08 -29.18
CA ILE A 3 -36.50 -73.33 -30.04
C ILE A 3 -35.08 -73.78 -29.68
N GLU A 4 -34.52 -74.72 -30.45
CA GLU A 4 -33.11 -75.07 -30.33
C GLU A 4 -32.25 -73.91 -30.85
N PHE A 5 -31.69 -73.15 -29.91
CA PHE A 5 -30.77 -72.05 -30.21
C PHE A 5 -29.39 -72.63 -30.54
N LYS A 6 -29.18 -73.12 -31.77
CA LYS A 6 -27.84 -73.44 -32.31
C LYS A 6 -27.09 -72.14 -32.67
N LEU A 7 -26.89 -71.27 -31.69
CA LEU A 7 -25.93 -70.18 -31.84
C LEU A 7 -24.54 -70.81 -31.74
N GLY A 8 -23.84 -70.91 -32.88
CA GLY A 8 -22.50 -71.50 -32.92
C GLY A 8 -21.60 -70.89 -31.84
N THR A 9 -21.00 -71.74 -31.02
CA THR A 9 -20.12 -71.38 -29.88
C THR A 9 -19.08 -70.31 -30.21
N GLN A 10 -18.64 -70.24 -31.47
CA GLN A 10 -17.77 -69.20 -32.01
C GLN A 10 -18.36 -67.78 -31.90
N LYS A 11 -19.66 -67.58 -32.17
CA LYS A 11 -20.30 -66.25 -32.07
C LYS A 11 -20.41 -65.78 -30.62
N PHE A 12 -20.63 -66.71 -29.69
CA PHE A 12 -20.68 -66.41 -28.26
C PHE A 12 -19.30 -66.02 -27.72
N LEU A 13 -18.24 -66.74 -28.14
CA LEU A 13 -16.85 -66.39 -27.83
C LEU A 13 -16.47 -64.99 -28.34
N ILE A 14 -16.84 -64.65 -29.58
CA ILE A 14 -16.57 -63.32 -30.13
C ILE A 14 -17.29 -62.23 -29.33
N ALA A 15 -18.57 -62.42 -28.98
CA ALA A 15 -19.32 -61.47 -28.18
C ALA A 15 -18.73 -61.30 -26.76
N ALA A 16 -18.31 -62.39 -26.12
CA ALA A 16 -17.69 -62.37 -24.81
C ALA A 16 -16.35 -61.62 -24.81
N VAL A 17 -15.51 -61.84 -25.84
CA VAL A 17 -14.24 -61.11 -26.01
C VAL A 17 -14.49 -59.62 -26.23
N LEU A 18 -15.45 -59.24 -27.08
CA LEU A 18 -15.81 -57.84 -27.30
C LEU A 18 -16.36 -57.15 -26.02
N MET A 19 -17.14 -57.87 -25.23
CA MET A 19 -17.62 -57.36 -23.95
C MET A 19 -16.47 -57.19 -22.94
N ALA A 20 -15.57 -58.18 -22.85
CA ALA A 20 -14.41 -58.09 -21.98
C ALA A 20 -13.44 -56.95 -22.38
N THR A 21 -13.21 -56.75 -23.69
CA THR A 21 -12.36 -55.64 -24.17
C THR A 21 -13.00 -54.28 -23.93
N SER A 22 -14.30 -54.12 -24.17
CA SER A 22 -15.00 -52.85 -23.88
C SER A 22 -15.01 -52.52 -22.38
N LEU A 23 -15.19 -53.51 -21.51
CA LEU A 23 -15.04 -53.36 -20.05
C LEU A 23 -13.61 -52.95 -19.67
N ALA A 24 -12.59 -53.63 -20.22
CA ALA A 24 -11.20 -53.31 -19.94
C ALA A 24 -10.82 -51.89 -20.40
N VAL A 25 -11.28 -51.48 -21.58
CA VAL A 25 -11.09 -50.11 -22.09
C VAL A 25 -11.82 -49.10 -21.20
N GLY A 26 -13.06 -49.38 -20.79
CA GLY A 26 -13.82 -48.53 -19.87
C GLY A 26 -13.09 -48.32 -18.54
N ILE A 27 -12.63 -49.40 -17.90
CA ILE A 27 -11.85 -49.35 -16.66
C ILE A 27 -10.57 -48.52 -16.85
N PHE A 28 -9.85 -48.74 -17.95
CA PHE A 28 -8.61 -48.02 -18.24
C PHE A 28 -8.84 -46.51 -18.44
N VAL A 29 -9.87 -46.12 -19.19
CA VAL A 29 -10.24 -44.72 -19.40
C VAL A 29 -10.66 -44.07 -18.08
N SER A 30 -11.49 -44.74 -17.28
CA SER A 30 -11.91 -44.25 -15.96
C SER A 30 -10.74 -44.09 -15.00
N ALA A 31 -9.78 -45.02 -14.97
CA ALA A 31 -8.59 -44.93 -14.14
C ALA A 31 -7.69 -43.74 -14.52
N ARG A 32 -7.52 -43.49 -15.83
CA ARG A 32 -6.78 -42.32 -16.32
C ARG A 32 -7.50 -41.01 -16.02
N ALA A 33 -8.80 -40.94 -16.24
CA ALA A 33 -9.61 -39.76 -15.93
C ALA A 33 -9.56 -39.44 -14.43
N ASN A 34 -9.67 -40.44 -13.55
CA ASN A 34 -9.56 -40.27 -12.10
C ASN A 34 -8.15 -39.79 -11.68
N SER A 35 -7.10 -40.32 -12.31
CA SER A 35 -5.72 -39.89 -12.03
C SER A 35 -5.49 -38.43 -12.46
N ALA A 36 -5.94 -38.05 -13.67
CA ALA A 36 -5.86 -36.68 -14.15
C ALA A 36 -6.69 -35.72 -13.27
N LEU A 37 -7.88 -36.14 -12.83
CA LEU A 37 -8.72 -35.37 -11.91
C LEU A 37 -8.02 -35.18 -10.56
N LYS A 38 -7.40 -36.22 -9.98
CA LYS A 38 -6.65 -36.10 -8.72
C LYS A 38 -5.48 -35.13 -8.83
N VAL A 39 -4.72 -35.17 -9.92
CA VAL A 39 -3.62 -34.21 -10.16
C VAL A 39 -4.16 -32.79 -10.28
N ASN A 40 -5.24 -32.59 -11.03
CA ASN A 40 -5.86 -31.27 -11.18
C ASN A 40 -6.48 -30.75 -9.87
N ILE A 41 -7.10 -31.62 -9.07
CA ILE A 41 -7.60 -31.25 -7.74
C ILE A 41 -6.43 -30.87 -6.84
N ALA A 42 -5.37 -31.69 -6.76
CA ALA A 42 -4.20 -31.37 -5.95
C ALA A 42 -3.54 -30.05 -6.37
N ALA A 43 -3.37 -29.81 -7.67
CA ALA A 43 -2.83 -28.55 -8.20
C ALA A 43 -3.74 -27.35 -7.87
N ARG A 44 -5.07 -27.51 -7.96
CA ARG A 44 -6.02 -26.45 -7.58
C ARG A 44 -6.06 -26.21 -6.09
N THR A 45 -6.03 -27.26 -5.27
CA THR A 45 -5.94 -27.17 -3.81
C THR A 45 -4.64 -26.49 -3.40
N GLU A 46 -3.53 -26.84 -4.05
CA GLU A 46 -2.22 -26.24 -3.82
C GLU A 46 -2.18 -24.77 -4.28
N ALA A 47 -2.83 -24.43 -5.40
CA ALA A 47 -2.97 -23.04 -5.85
C ALA A 47 -3.90 -22.21 -4.94
N ALA A 48 -4.92 -22.86 -4.35
CA ALA A 48 -5.90 -22.21 -3.48
C ALA A 48 -5.43 -22.06 -2.03
N ARG A 49 -4.45 -22.85 -1.57
CA ARG A 49 -3.95 -22.69 -0.19
C ARG A 49 -3.21 -21.35 -0.03
N PRO A 50 -3.32 -20.69 1.13
CA PRO A 50 -2.56 -19.48 1.44
C PRO A 50 -1.06 -19.64 1.21
N ALA A 51 -0.41 -18.55 0.81
CA ALA A 51 1.03 -18.48 0.74
C ALA A 51 1.62 -18.50 2.16
N LYS A 52 2.62 -19.36 2.37
CA LYS A 52 3.38 -19.42 3.63
C LYS A 52 4.47 -18.37 3.58
N LEU A 53 4.23 -17.25 4.24
CA LEU A 53 5.17 -16.15 4.34
C LEU A 53 5.58 -15.92 5.79
N SER A 54 6.84 -15.54 5.98
CA SER A 54 7.34 -15.00 7.24
C SER A 54 7.52 -13.50 7.07
N VAL A 55 6.91 -12.73 7.96
CA VAL A 55 6.94 -11.27 7.95
C VAL A 55 7.56 -10.79 9.26
N ILE A 56 8.69 -10.11 9.15
CA ILE A 56 9.43 -9.59 10.30
C ILE A 56 9.50 -8.08 10.19
N ALA A 57 8.89 -7.38 11.13
CA ALA A 57 9.08 -5.95 11.31
C ALA A 57 10.27 -5.70 12.23
N VAL A 58 11.28 -4.96 11.77
CA VAL A 58 12.34 -4.42 12.61
C VAL A 58 12.01 -2.97 12.92
N VAL A 59 11.92 -2.63 14.21
CA VAL A 59 11.44 -1.32 14.68
C VAL A 59 12.36 -0.74 15.75
N ASP A 60 12.47 0.58 15.80
CA ASP A 60 12.96 1.31 16.97
C ASP A 60 11.74 1.68 17.83
N TYR A 61 11.66 1.14 19.04
CA TYR A 61 10.55 1.43 19.96
C TYR A 61 10.61 2.82 20.58
N ASP A 62 11.78 3.46 20.55
CA ASP A 62 11.97 4.82 21.06
C ASP A 62 11.57 5.88 20.02
N CYS A 63 11.46 5.52 18.74
CA CYS A 63 11.00 6.42 17.68
C CYS A 63 9.46 6.56 17.66
N LYS A 64 8.93 7.50 18.45
CA LYS A 64 7.48 7.73 18.58
C LYS A 64 6.84 8.33 17.33
N GLU A 65 7.62 9.08 16.55
CA GLU A 65 7.16 9.76 15.34
C GLU A 65 7.26 8.87 14.10
N CYS A 66 7.98 7.74 14.17
CA CYS A 66 8.12 6.82 13.05
C CYS A 66 6.78 6.19 12.66
N SER A 67 6.65 5.87 11.37
CA SER A 67 5.51 5.11 10.86
C SER A 67 5.38 3.76 11.57
N GLN A 68 4.15 3.25 11.65
CA GLN A 68 3.86 2.00 12.35
C GLN A 68 4.01 0.82 11.38
N ALA A 69 4.86 -0.15 11.73
CA ALA A 69 5.08 -1.33 10.89
C ALA A 69 3.81 -2.16 10.65
N ASP A 70 2.87 -2.13 11.61
CA ASP A 70 1.60 -2.86 11.55
C ASP A 70 0.71 -2.47 10.37
N ASP A 71 0.89 -1.27 9.79
CA ASP A 71 0.12 -0.86 8.61
C ASP A 71 0.52 -1.66 7.35
N TYR A 72 1.77 -2.11 7.27
CA TYR A 72 2.18 -3.06 6.24
C TYR A 72 1.54 -4.42 6.47
N TRP A 73 1.45 -4.87 7.73
CA TRP A 73 0.81 -6.14 8.05
C TRP A 73 -0.66 -6.16 7.68
N LYS A 74 -1.43 -5.12 8.00
CA LYS A 74 -2.83 -5.00 7.58
C LYS A 74 -2.98 -5.19 6.06
N THR A 75 -2.11 -4.54 5.29
CA THR A 75 -2.13 -4.64 3.82
C THR A 75 -1.77 -6.05 3.34
N LEU A 76 -0.72 -6.66 3.90
CA LEU A 76 -0.27 -8.01 3.53
C LEU A 76 -1.29 -9.09 3.92
N SER A 77 -1.89 -9.00 5.11
CA SER A 77 -2.89 -9.96 5.59
C SER A 77 -4.15 -10.00 4.71
N ALA A 78 -4.48 -8.90 4.03
CA ALA A 78 -5.59 -8.84 3.08
C ALA A 78 -5.33 -9.65 1.79
N LEU A 79 -4.09 -10.05 1.52
CA LEU A 79 -3.67 -10.82 0.34
C LEU A 79 -3.78 -12.35 0.55
N ASN A 80 -4.70 -12.80 1.41
CA ASN A 80 -4.95 -14.21 1.72
C ASN A 80 -3.68 -14.97 2.17
N MET A 81 -2.99 -14.38 3.15
CA MET A 81 -1.76 -14.92 3.74
C MET A 81 -2.06 -15.63 5.07
N ASP A 82 -1.27 -16.66 5.41
CA ASP A 82 -1.33 -17.30 6.73
C ASP A 82 -0.89 -16.29 7.83
N SER A 83 -1.75 -16.08 8.84
CA SER A 83 -1.60 -15.05 9.86
C SER A 83 -0.51 -15.34 10.89
N ASN A 84 0.01 -16.57 10.95
CA ASN A 84 0.97 -16.99 11.97
C ASN A 84 2.41 -16.52 11.71
N GLY A 85 2.66 -15.80 10.62
CA GLY A 85 4.00 -15.41 10.17
C GLY A 85 4.50 -14.04 10.61
N TYR A 86 3.67 -13.20 11.24
CA TYR A 86 4.05 -11.82 11.60
C TYR A 86 4.72 -11.73 12.98
N LYS A 87 5.92 -11.15 13.04
CA LYS A 87 6.59 -10.80 14.28
C LYS A 87 7.24 -9.42 14.20
N THR A 88 7.34 -8.76 15.35
CA THR A 88 8.02 -7.48 15.51
C THR A 88 9.25 -7.68 16.39
N ILE A 89 10.37 -7.08 16.00
CA ILE A 89 11.69 -7.21 16.63
C ILE A 89 12.27 -5.81 16.83
N SER A 90 12.78 -5.54 18.03
CA SER A 90 13.52 -4.31 18.32
C SER A 90 14.84 -4.26 17.53
N ALA A 91 15.16 -3.11 16.97
CA ALA A 91 16.44 -2.83 16.34
C ALA A 91 17.64 -2.88 17.31
N ASP A 92 17.40 -2.76 18.62
CA ASP A 92 18.45 -2.64 19.65
C ASP A 92 18.91 -3.99 20.21
N ILE A 93 18.14 -5.05 20.01
CA ILE A 93 18.50 -6.40 20.43
C ILE A 93 19.33 -7.11 19.36
N ASP A 94 20.10 -8.13 19.76
CA ASP A 94 21.02 -8.84 18.87
C ASP A 94 20.32 -9.43 17.63
N GLU A 95 19.11 -9.97 17.77
CA GLU A 95 18.33 -10.47 16.64
C GLU A 95 18.03 -9.36 15.61
N GLY A 96 17.60 -8.18 16.07
CA GLY A 96 17.31 -7.04 15.20
C GLY A 96 18.56 -6.50 14.51
N LYS A 97 19.66 -6.36 15.25
CA LYS A 97 20.98 -5.95 14.71
C LYS A 97 21.46 -6.90 13.62
N ASN A 98 21.30 -8.20 13.84
CA ASN A 98 21.65 -9.22 12.86
C ASN A 98 20.79 -9.12 11.59
N LEU A 99 19.50 -8.84 11.71
CA LEU A 99 18.61 -8.64 10.55
C LEU A 99 18.99 -7.37 9.78
N ILE A 100 19.27 -6.27 10.49
CA ILE A 100 19.72 -5.00 9.88
C ILE A 100 20.99 -5.23 9.06
N ALA A 101 21.97 -5.93 9.64
CA ALA A 101 23.22 -6.26 8.95
C ALA A 101 23.00 -7.23 7.78
N LYS A 102 22.23 -8.31 7.97
CA LYS A 102 21.98 -9.34 6.94
C LYS A 102 21.32 -8.72 5.70
N TYR A 103 20.35 -7.83 5.89
CA TYR A 103 19.53 -7.29 4.82
C TYR A 103 19.91 -5.87 4.40
N ASN A 104 21.03 -5.33 4.90
CA ASN A 104 21.49 -3.96 4.65
C ASN A 104 20.39 -2.91 4.87
N ILE A 105 19.64 -3.04 5.96
CA ILE A 105 18.57 -2.11 6.30
C ILE A 105 19.22 -0.78 6.68
N THR A 106 18.68 0.31 6.15
CA THR A 106 19.18 1.68 6.40
C THR A 106 18.16 2.59 7.07
N LYS A 107 16.89 2.16 7.15
CA LYS A 107 15.76 2.95 7.63
C LYS A 107 14.85 2.09 8.52
N LEU A 108 14.32 2.69 9.58
CA LEU A 108 13.35 2.07 10.50
C LEU A 108 12.02 2.85 10.51
N PRO A 109 10.87 2.18 10.62
CA PRO A 109 10.73 0.72 10.64
C PRO A 109 11.10 0.09 9.28
N SER A 110 11.41 -1.20 9.29
CA SER A 110 11.61 -1.98 8.08
C SER A 110 10.86 -3.30 8.16
N VAL A 111 10.26 -3.72 7.05
CA VAL A 111 9.48 -4.97 6.99
C VAL A 111 10.17 -5.93 6.02
N ILE A 112 10.55 -7.08 6.53
CA ILE A 112 11.22 -8.15 5.80
C ILE A 112 10.19 -9.24 5.52
N VAL A 113 10.05 -9.64 4.27
CA VAL A 113 9.13 -10.70 3.84
C VAL A 113 9.92 -11.83 3.18
N SER A 114 9.76 -13.05 3.67
CA SER A 114 10.40 -14.26 3.13
C SER A 114 9.42 -15.44 3.02
N GLY A 115 9.86 -16.54 2.40
CA GLY A 115 9.03 -17.73 2.17
C GLY A 115 8.49 -17.80 0.74
N GLU A 116 7.21 -18.13 0.57
CA GLU A 116 6.55 -18.34 -0.73
C GLU A 116 6.18 -17.03 -1.45
N THR A 117 7.10 -16.08 -1.58
CA THR A 117 6.86 -14.70 -2.07
C THR A 117 6.39 -14.61 -3.53
N SER A 118 6.52 -15.70 -4.29
CA SER A 118 6.16 -15.77 -5.71
C SER A 118 4.95 -16.67 -5.99
N LYS A 119 4.31 -17.21 -4.94
CA LYS A 119 3.23 -18.19 -5.10
C LYS A 119 1.94 -17.59 -5.63
N ASN A 120 1.61 -16.37 -5.20
CA ASN A 120 0.42 -15.64 -5.58
C ASN A 120 0.84 -14.40 -6.38
N GLU A 121 0.21 -14.15 -7.53
CA GLU A 121 0.62 -13.05 -8.42
C GLU A 121 0.36 -11.67 -7.83
N ASP A 122 -0.70 -11.51 -7.01
CA ASP A 122 -0.98 -10.26 -6.30
C ASP A 122 0.08 -9.98 -5.23
N VAL A 123 0.45 -11.00 -4.45
CA VAL A 123 1.55 -10.93 -3.48
C VAL A 123 2.86 -10.58 -4.18
N LYS A 124 3.20 -11.30 -5.25
CA LYS A 124 4.43 -11.06 -6.03
C LYS A 124 4.46 -9.64 -6.57
N THR A 125 3.38 -9.18 -7.19
CA THR A 125 3.25 -7.83 -7.74
C THR A 125 3.38 -6.78 -6.65
N PHE A 126 2.71 -6.97 -5.52
CA PHE A 126 2.79 -6.08 -4.38
C PHE A 126 4.22 -5.97 -3.85
N LEU A 127 4.90 -7.10 -3.62
CA LEU A 127 6.26 -7.16 -3.09
C LEU A 127 7.27 -6.56 -4.06
N GLN A 128 7.14 -6.81 -5.36
CA GLN A 128 8.01 -6.22 -6.39
C GLN A 128 7.86 -4.70 -6.50
N LYS A 129 6.62 -4.20 -6.39
CA LYS A 129 6.35 -2.75 -6.45
C LYS A 129 6.85 -2.02 -5.20
N ASN A 130 6.64 -2.63 -4.04
CA ASN A 130 6.83 -1.98 -2.74
C ASN A 130 8.09 -2.40 -2.01
N GLY A 131 8.92 -3.29 -2.55
CA GLY A 131 10.12 -3.78 -1.89
C GLY A 131 11.33 -3.92 -2.80
N VAL A 132 12.43 -4.37 -2.21
CA VAL A 132 13.70 -4.65 -2.87
C VAL A 132 14.16 -6.03 -2.41
N THR A 133 14.57 -6.88 -3.35
CA THR A 133 15.14 -8.19 -3.03
C THR A 133 16.48 -8.02 -2.33
N ALA A 134 16.63 -8.66 -1.17
CA ALA A 134 17.86 -8.68 -0.38
C ALA A 134 18.13 -10.12 0.07
N GLY A 135 19.01 -10.83 -0.66
CA GLY A 135 19.31 -12.23 -0.38
C GLY A 135 18.08 -13.14 -0.56
N ASP A 136 17.66 -13.78 0.52
CA ASP A 136 16.55 -14.74 0.59
C ASP A 136 15.18 -14.09 0.91
N ALA A 137 15.13 -12.76 1.02
CA ALA A 137 13.93 -12.02 1.40
C ALA A 137 13.70 -10.79 0.52
N ILE A 138 12.52 -10.20 0.67
CA ILE A 138 12.15 -8.90 0.11
C ILE A 138 12.00 -7.92 1.27
N VAL A 139 12.76 -6.83 1.24
CA VAL A 139 12.65 -5.73 2.21
C VAL A 139 11.73 -4.66 1.64
N LEU A 140 10.63 -4.36 2.32
CA LEU A 140 9.70 -3.34 1.89
C LEU A 140 10.32 -1.94 2.03
N LYS A 141 10.03 -1.07 1.06
CA LYS A 141 10.39 0.34 1.07
C LYS A 141 9.73 1.00 2.29
N THR A 142 10.56 1.53 3.18
CA THR A 142 10.11 2.27 4.36
C THR A 142 9.40 3.56 3.97
N ARG A 143 8.22 3.79 4.56
CA ARG A 143 7.45 5.03 4.41
C ARG A 143 7.85 6.04 5.48
N ALA A 144 7.78 7.31 5.14
CA ALA A 144 7.94 8.40 6.10
C ALA A 144 6.74 8.46 7.08
N PRO A 145 6.97 8.87 8.34
CA PRO A 145 8.27 9.17 8.93
C PRO A 145 9.09 7.91 9.20
N TYR A 146 10.42 8.05 9.13
CA TYR A 146 11.35 6.96 9.39
C TYR A 146 12.63 7.47 10.02
N GLN A 147 13.29 6.63 10.80
CA GLN A 147 14.60 6.90 11.35
C GLN A 147 15.69 6.32 10.46
N GLU A 148 16.72 7.09 10.17
CA GLU A 148 17.91 6.61 9.49
C GLU A 148 18.84 5.90 10.48
N ILE A 149 19.19 4.65 10.21
CA ILE A 149 20.02 3.84 11.13
C ILE A 149 21.41 4.46 11.34
N LYS A 150 21.99 5.04 10.28
CA LYS A 150 23.36 5.58 10.32
C LYS A 150 23.46 6.86 11.18
N THR A 151 22.44 7.71 11.13
CA THR A 151 22.48 9.06 11.71
C THR A 151 21.61 9.17 12.97
N GLY A 152 20.68 8.24 13.17
CA GLY A 152 19.61 8.35 14.17
C GLY A 152 18.56 9.41 13.82
N ALA A 153 18.67 10.09 12.68
CA ALA A 153 17.78 11.20 12.32
C ALA A 153 16.41 10.68 11.87
N VAL A 154 15.34 11.28 12.42
CA VAL A 154 13.97 11.03 11.95
C VAL A 154 13.66 11.94 10.76
N ARG A 155 13.34 11.32 9.64
CA ARG A 155 12.97 11.94 8.36
C ARG A 155 11.46 11.92 8.18
N GLY A 156 10.94 12.84 7.37
CA GLY A 156 9.52 12.93 7.04
C GLY A 156 8.67 13.70 8.04
N ILE A 157 9.25 14.36 9.03
CA ILE A 157 8.48 15.24 9.92
C ILE A 157 8.17 16.54 9.18
N THR A 158 6.88 16.87 9.10
CA THR A 158 6.41 18.06 8.40
C THR A 158 5.51 18.91 9.30
N GLN A 159 5.39 20.18 8.96
CA GLN A 159 4.51 21.13 9.64
C GLN A 159 3.51 21.67 8.64
N LEU A 160 2.26 21.78 9.09
CA LEU A 160 1.14 22.33 8.35
C LEU A 160 0.67 23.60 9.05
N ALA A 161 0.70 24.73 8.33
CA ALA A 161 0.03 25.95 8.76
C ALA A 161 -1.24 26.15 7.93
N GLU A 162 -2.38 26.19 8.60
CA GLU A 162 -3.70 26.41 8.03
C GLU A 162 -4.05 27.89 8.16
N ILE A 163 -4.25 28.57 7.04
CA ILE A 163 -4.55 30.02 7.02
C ILE A 163 -6.00 30.19 6.61
N GLY A 164 -6.86 30.50 7.58
CA GLY A 164 -8.29 30.73 7.39
C GLY A 164 -8.65 32.21 7.21
N ASP A 165 -9.95 32.47 6.98
CA ASP A 165 -10.54 33.81 6.97
C ASP A 165 -11.76 33.84 7.90
N SER A 166 -11.57 34.27 9.15
CA SER A 166 -12.65 34.41 10.14
C SER A 166 -13.77 35.38 9.75
N ARG A 167 -13.54 36.26 8.76
CA ARG A 167 -14.55 37.19 8.25
C ARG A 167 -15.31 36.63 7.05
N CYS A 168 -14.92 35.49 6.50
CA CYS A 168 -15.61 34.85 5.39
C CYS A 168 -16.38 33.61 5.88
N LYS A 169 -17.67 33.78 6.16
CA LYS A 169 -18.53 32.71 6.71
C LYS A 169 -18.72 31.51 5.78
N ASN A 170 -18.63 31.73 4.47
CA ASN A 170 -18.87 30.70 3.46
C ASN A 170 -17.58 30.14 2.86
N CYS A 171 -16.42 30.67 3.25
CA CYS A 171 -15.16 30.18 2.71
C CYS A 171 -14.91 28.72 3.10
N TYR A 172 -14.25 27.96 2.23
CA TYR A 172 -13.94 26.57 2.53
C TYR A 172 -13.00 26.46 3.74
N SER A 173 -13.03 25.33 4.45
CA SER A 173 -12.15 25.13 5.61
C SER A 173 -10.75 24.70 5.17
N PRO A 174 -9.66 25.39 5.58
CA PRO A 174 -8.30 24.94 5.26
C PRO A 174 -7.97 23.57 5.87
N ALA A 175 -8.66 23.17 6.95
CA ALA A 175 -8.51 21.86 7.59
C ALA A 175 -8.91 20.67 6.70
N GLU A 176 -9.64 20.88 5.60
CA GLU A 176 -9.92 19.81 4.64
C GLU A 176 -8.62 19.31 3.95
N HIS A 177 -7.61 20.17 3.82
CA HIS A 177 -6.30 19.75 3.28
C HIS A 177 -5.59 18.76 4.19
N GLU A 178 -5.72 18.89 5.52
CA GLU A 178 -5.09 17.98 6.47
C GLU A 178 -5.55 16.54 6.19
N LYS A 179 -6.85 16.33 5.98
CA LYS A 179 -7.41 15.01 5.67
C LYS A 179 -6.88 14.46 4.35
N ILE A 180 -6.84 15.30 3.30
CA ILE A 180 -6.35 14.91 1.98
C ILE A 180 -4.87 14.49 2.06
N LEU A 181 -4.05 15.32 2.71
CA LEU A 181 -2.61 15.08 2.83
C LEU A 181 -2.30 13.87 3.73
N LYS A 182 -3.06 13.67 4.81
CA LYS A 182 -2.99 12.43 5.62
C LYS A 182 -3.39 11.21 4.81
N GLY A 183 -4.40 11.32 3.94
CA GLY A 183 -4.78 10.27 2.99
C GLY A 183 -3.69 9.93 1.97
N MET A 184 -2.81 10.89 1.67
CA MET A 184 -1.60 10.68 0.86
C MET A 184 -0.44 10.09 1.67
N GLY A 185 -0.64 9.81 2.96
CA GLY A 185 0.38 9.27 3.86
C GLY A 185 1.34 10.31 4.42
N ILE A 186 1.05 11.60 4.30
CA ILE A 186 1.91 12.66 4.87
C ILE A 186 1.63 12.81 6.36
N TYR A 187 2.69 12.73 7.15
CA TYR A 187 2.63 12.93 8.59
C TYR A 187 2.98 14.37 8.97
N PHE A 188 2.13 14.95 9.80
CA PHE A 188 2.31 16.28 10.37
C PHE A 188 2.37 16.17 11.89
N GLY A 189 3.11 17.09 12.52
CA GLY A 189 2.85 17.44 13.92
C GLY A 189 1.48 18.12 14.09
N GLU A 190 1.27 18.77 15.23
CA GLU A 190 0.04 19.55 15.45
C GLU A 190 -0.06 20.70 14.42
N PRO A 191 -1.16 20.77 13.63
CA PRO A 191 -1.33 21.84 12.65
C PRO A 191 -1.43 23.22 13.32
N GLN A 192 -0.70 24.19 12.79
CA GLN A 192 -0.80 25.57 13.24
C GLN A 192 -2.01 26.24 12.58
N LYS A 193 -3.04 26.53 13.36
CA LYS A 193 -4.24 27.22 12.89
C LYS A 193 -4.08 28.73 13.01
N LEU A 194 -4.11 29.42 11.87
CA LEU A 194 -3.91 30.86 11.78
C LEU A 194 -5.10 31.52 11.11
N ASP A 195 -5.54 32.62 11.69
CA ASP A 195 -6.51 33.50 11.03
C ASP A 195 -5.77 34.58 10.23
N TYR A 196 -6.19 34.84 8.99
CA TYR A 196 -5.58 35.87 8.15
C TYR A 196 -5.63 37.26 8.80
N TRP A 197 -6.61 37.58 9.64
CA TRP A 197 -6.71 38.90 10.27
C TRP A 197 -5.81 39.04 11.50
N SER A 198 -5.23 37.94 11.99
CA SER A 198 -4.19 37.97 13.02
C SER A 198 -2.87 38.52 12.48
N GLY A 199 -2.01 39.03 13.36
CA GLY A 199 -0.67 39.50 12.97
C GLY A 199 0.17 38.39 12.32
N ALA A 200 0.12 37.17 12.86
CA ALA A 200 0.85 36.03 12.32
C ALA A 200 0.34 35.62 10.93
N GLY A 201 -0.98 35.55 10.72
CA GLY A 201 -1.59 35.23 9.43
C GLY A 201 -1.25 36.25 8.35
N LYS A 202 -1.36 37.56 8.65
CA LYS A 202 -0.95 38.63 7.73
C LYS A 202 0.52 38.54 7.38
N ASN A 203 1.38 38.31 8.36
CA ASN A 203 2.82 38.22 8.13
C ASN A 203 3.18 37.08 7.18
N LEU A 204 2.54 35.91 7.31
CA LEU A 204 2.73 34.80 6.36
C LEU A 204 2.21 35.13 4.97
N ALA A 205 1.03 35.74 4.88
CA ALA A 205 0.45 36.15 3.60
C ALA A 205 1.36 37.15 2.86
N VAL A 206 1.95 38.10 3.58
CA VAL A 206 2.92 39.06 3.03
C VAL A 206 4.22 38.35 2.65
N LYS A 207 4.81 37.55 3.56
CA LYS A 207 6.08 36.83 3.35
C LYS A 207 6.04 36.02 2.05
N TYR A 208 4.96 35.27 1.84
CA TYR A 208 4.82 34.39 0.68
C TYR A 208 3.98 35.00 -0.44
N LYS A 209 3.64 36.30 -0.39
CA LYS A 209 2.85 36.98 -1.43
C LYS A 209 1.60 36.18 -1.82
N MET A 210 0.83 35.76 -0.83
CA MET A 210 -0.40 35.00 -1.04
C MET A 210 -1.44 35.87 -1.75
N LYS A 211 -2.20 35.27 -2.66
CA LYS A 211 -3.25 35.96 -3.42
C LYS A 211 -4.65 35.53 -3.01
N GLN A 212 -4.78 34.37 -2.38
CA GLN A 212 -6.05 33.74 -2.08
C GLN A 212 -6.00 33.11 -0.69
N ILE A 213 -7.07 33.25 0.06
CA ILE A 213 -7.30 32.57 1.35
C ILE A 213 -8.74 32.03 1.40
N PRO A 214 -9.05 30.96 2.15
CA PRO A 214 -8.13 30.15 2.92
C PRO A 214 -7.06 29.45 2.07
N THR A 215 -5.95 29.05 2.69
CA THR A 215 -4.86 28.28 2.04
C THR A 215 -4.00 27.57 3.10
N ILE A 216 -3.01 26.80 2.66
CA ILE A 216 -2.06 26.11 3.52
C ILE A 216 -0.61 26.42 3.15
N VAL A 217 0.26 26.29 4.16
CA VAL A 217 1.73 26.27 4.00
C VAL A 217 2.26 24.99 4.60
N LEU A 218 3.05 24.25 3.82
CA LEU A 218 3.75 23.06 4.27
C LEU A 218 5.26 23.35 4.39
N THR A 219 5.87 22.90 5.47
CA THR A 219 7.32 22.97 5.69
C THR A 219 7.83 21.67 6.32
N GLY A 220 9.15 21.55 6.47
CA GLY A 220 9.80 20.36 7.01
C GLY A 220 10.29 19.41 5.92
N ASP A 221 10.38 18.12 6.24
CA ASP A 221 11.06 17.13 5.40
C ASP A 221 10.13 16.46 4.38
N LEU A 222 9.53 17.27 3.51
CA LEU A 222 8.60 16.81 2.47
C LEU A 222 9.29 15.96 1.38
N ALA A 223 10.61 16.06 1.26
CA ALA A 223 11.39 15.26 0.31
C ALA A 223 11.42 13.76 0.67
N ALA A 224 11.08 13.41 1.91
CA ALA A 224 10.98 12.01 2.34
C ALA A 224 9.72 11.28 1.79
N TYR A 225 8.78 12.01 1.18
CA TYR A 225 7.55 11.47 0.62
C TYR A 225 7.65 11.31 -0.90
N ASP A 226 7.79 10.06 -1.36
CA ASP A 226 7.91 9.73 -2.77
C ASP A 226 6.72 10.28 -3.57
N GLY A 227 7.01 10.95 -4.68
CA GLY A 227 6.01 11.51 -5.59
C GLY A 227 5.37 12.82 -5.13
N PHE A 228 5.56 13.26 -3.88
CA PHE A 228 4.98 14.51 -3.37
C PHE A 228 5.35 15.71 -4.23
N ALA A 229 6.63 15.86 -4.58
CA ALA A 229 7.10 16.97 -5.42
C ALA A 229 6.42 17.04 -6.80
N ASN A 230 6.02 15.89 -7.36
CA ASN A 230 5.33 15.86 -8.66
C ASN A 230 3.87 16.28 -8.56
N ILE A 231 3.22 15.95 -7.45
CA ILE A 231 1.85 16.40 -7.15
C ILE A 231 1.87 17.89 -6.82
N TRP A 232 2.82 18.34 -5.99
CA TRP A 232 2.87 19.73 -5.54
C TRP A 232 3.04 20.74 -6.67
N LYS A 233 3.83 20.40 -7.70
CA LYS A 233 4.00 21.23 -8.91
C LYS A 233 2.68 21.59 -9.59
N GLN A 234 1.63 20.78 -9.42
CA GLN A 234 0.33 21.01 -10.01
C GLN A 234 -0.51 21.98 -9.18
N VAL A 235 -0.29 22.00 -7.86
CA VAL A 235 -1.18 22.68 -6.91
C VAL A 235 -0.56 23.87 -6.18
N GLY A 236 0.75 24.07 -6.28
CA GLY A 236 1.44 25.07 -5.49
C GLY A 236 2.81 25.46 -6.02
N THR A 237 3.53 26.23 -5.22
CA THR A 237 4.92 26.61 -5.46
C THR A 237 5.79 26.17 -4.30
N VAL A 238 7.11 26.11 -4.57
CA VAL A 238 8.14 25.91 -3.55
C VAL A 238 8.96 27.18 -3.48
N GLU A 239 9.02 27.78 -2.30
CA GLU A 239 9.75 29.01 -2.02
C GLU A 239 11.22 28.72 -1.73
N LYS A 240 12.06 29.76 -1.74
CA LYS A 240 13.52 29.63 -1.54
C LYS A 240 13.91 29.06 -0.17
N ASP A 241 13.05 29.23 0.83
CA ASP A 241 13.23 28.67 2.17
C ASP A 241 12.68 27.24 2.32
N GLY A 242 12.25 26.61 1.21
CA GLY A 242 11.70 25.26 1.19
C GLY A 242 10.22 25.19 1.54
N ALA A 243 9.55 26.32 1.81
CA ALA A 243 8.12 26.33 2.08
C ALA A 243 7.31 26.00 0.83
N HIS A 244 6.34 25.11 1.00
CA HIS A 244 5.43 24.66 -0.04
C HIS A 244 4.10 25.39 0.15
N ILE A 245 3.77 26.28 -0.79
CA ILE A 245 2.58 27.16 -0.70
C ILE A 245 1.51 26.67 -1.66
N PHE A 246 0.32 26.36 -1.14
CA PHE A 246 -0.82 25.98 -1.97
C PHE A 246 -1.38 27.24 -2.66
N ARG A 247 -1.42 27.21 -3.99
CA ARG A 247 -1.80 28.37 -4.81
C ARG A 247 -2.75 27.98 -5.94
N ASN A 248 -2.39 26.94 -6.68
CA ASN A 248 -3.08 26.50 -7.88
C ASN A 248 -4.12 25.44 -7.51
N GLY A 249 -5.26 25.86 -6.97
CA GLY A 249 -6.28 24.90 -6.54
C GLY A 249 -7.23 25.42 -5.47
N VAL A 250 -6.95 26.60 -4.91
CA VAL A 250 -7.83 27.24 -3.91
C VAL A 250 -9.26 27.38 -4.44
N ALA A 251 -9.42 27.79 -5.71
CA ALA A 251 -10.74 27.87 -6.35
C ALA A 251 -11.42 26.50 -6.55
N SER A 252 -10.68 25.39 -6.58
CA SER A 252 -11.27 24.04 -6.64
C SER A 252 -11.69 23.51 -5.27
N MET A 253 -11.20 24.11 -4.18
CA MET A 253 -11.56 23.73 -2.81
C MET A 253 -12.88 24.36 -2.34
N GLY A 254 -13.29 25.48 -2.95
CA GLY A 254 -14.57 26.13 -2.67
C GLY A 254 -14.44 27.65 -2.63
N VAL A 255 -15.36 28.29 -1.91
CA VAL A 255 -15.43 29.75 -1.76
C VAL A 255 -14.16 30.27 -1.07
N TYR A 256 -13.58 31.36 -1.58
CA TYR A 256 -12.35 31.94 -1.07
C TYR A 256 -12.38 33.47 -1.17
N ARG A 257 -11.51 34.17 -0.43
CA ARG A 257 -11.22 35.59 -0.61
C ARG A 257 -10.01 35.78 -1.52
N ASP A 258 -10.19 36.60 -2.54
CA ASP A 258 -9.10 37.13 -3.36
C ASP A 258 -8.49 38.36 -2.63
N LEU A 259 -7.22 38.26 -2.26
CA LEU A 259 -6.50 39.30 -1.51
C LEU A 259 -6.06 40.49 -2.37
N GLN A 260 -6.10 40.38 -3.70
CA GLN A 260 -5.78 41.49 -4.60
C GLN A 260 -6.99 42.42 -4.76
N THR A 261 -8.20 41.86 -4.75
CA THR A 261 -9.46 42.60 -4.90
C THR A 261 -10.23 42.80 -3.60
N ASP A 262 -9.84 42.10 -2.54
CA ASP A 262 -10.53 41.99 -1.24
C ASP A 262 -11.98 41.51 -1.37
N LYS A 263 -12.27 40.66 -2.37
CA LYS A 263 -13.61 40.11 -2.62
C LYS A 263 -13.68 38.64 -2.28
N ILE A 264 -14.84 38.22 -1.77
CA ILE A 264 -15.20 36.81 -1.66
C ILE A 264 -15.64 36.33 -3.05
N VAL A 265 -15.09 35.22 -3.50
CA VAL A 265 -15.29 34.60 -4.80
C VAL A 265 -15.91 33.23 -4.61
N GLU A 266 -17.06 33.01 -5.23
CA GLU A 266 -17.70 31.70 -5.33
C GLU A 266 -17.34 31.08 -6.69
N PRO A 267 -16.49 30.05 -6.74
CA PRO A 267 -16.10 29.42 -7.99
C PRO A 267 -17.30 28.68 -8.61
N PRO A 268 -17.37 28.58 -9.96
CA PRO A 268 -18.40 27.78 -10.61
C PRO A 268 -18.32 26.33 -10.14
N LYS A 269 -19.48 25.71 -9.90
CA LYS A 269 -19.56 24.29 -9.54
C LYS A 269 -18.97 23.46 -10.69
N GLN A 270 -17.95 22.66 -10.38
CA GLN A 270 -17.38 21.67 -11.28
C GLN A 270 -18.27 20.43 -11.37
#